data_AF-A0A7W3T239-F1
#
_entry.id   AF-A0A7W3T239-F1
#
_cell.length_a   1.000
_cell.length_b   1.000
_cell.length_c   1.000
_cell.angle_alpha   90.00
_cell.angle_beta   90.00
_cell.angle_gamma   90.00
#
_symmetry.space_group_name_H-M   'P 1'
#
loop_
_entity.id
_entity.type
_entity.pdbx_description
1 polymer ?
#
loop_
_entity_poly.entity_id
_entity_poly.type
_entity_poly.pdbx_seq_one_letter_code
_entity_poly.pdbx_strand_id
1 'polypeptide(L)'
;SDVYKRQETMAGGGRVVGGEVRVYRSVAPGQHVRRRGDDIPAGALALAAGTLLTPPRIGLLAAIGRASVSVRPRPRVAVISTGSELVQPGRPTGPGRIHDSNGFALAAAARDAGGQPYRVAAVVDDPAELRAVLTEQPGRADLIVTTGGVSVGAYDVVKAALSGPEAPAGSVEFHRLAMQPGKPQGFGVLVGAAGERVPLLALPGNPVSAHVSFELFVRPALRALAGRPDLHRPRVGAVLAADRILTSPEGKRQFLRGRLVDPGRDTEGSDGPDGSHSSGGTGVGSGGVGEGLAVRPVGGAGSHLVAALARADCLIVVPEEVTEVAPGTPVEVVLLDRDP
;
A
#
# COMPACT_ATOMS: atom_id res chain seq x y z
N SER A 1 28.78 -0.28 -44.84
CA SER A 1 29.01 1.16 -44.86
C SER A 1 29.42 1.61 -43.48
N ASP A 2 30.49 2.39 -43.38
CA ASP A 2 30.95 2.95 -42.11
C ASP A 2 30.11 4.17 -41.72
N VAL A 3 29.86 4.34 -40.42
CA VAL A 3 29.03 5.42 -39.88
C VAL A 3 29.90 6.30 -38.97
N TYR A 4 30.02 7.57 -39.31
CA TYR A 4 30.81 8.55 -38.55
C TYR A 4 29.89 9.52 -37.81
N LYS A 5 30.27 9.94 -36.60
CA LYS A 5 29.58 11.05 -35.93
C LYS A 5 29.99 12.37 -36.59
N ARG A 6 29.05 13.31 -36.71
CA ARG A 6 29.32 14.64 -37.32
C ARG A 6 30.53 15.38 -36.72
N GLN A 7 30.79 15.20 -35.43
CA GLN A 7 31.94 15.79 -34.73
C GLN A 7 33.29 15.20 -35.17
N GLU A 8 33.31 13.95 -35.66
CA GLU A 8 34.51 13.24 -36.12
C GLU A 8 34.89 13.61 -37.57
N THR A 9 34.01 14.36 -38.23
CA THR A 9 34.11 14.77 -39.64
C THR A 9 34.20 16.29 -39.83
N MET A 10 34.19 17.07 -38.75
CA MET A 10 34.19 18.53 -38.81
C MET A 10 35.33 19.08 -37.95
N ALA A 11 36.44 19.51 -38.56
CA ALA A 11 37.39 20.40 -37.91
C ALA A 11 36.90 21.85 -38.09
N GLY A 12 36.29 22.45 -37.05
CA GLY A 12 36.08 23.90 -36.99
C GLY A 12 35.07 24.52 -37.96
N GLY A 13 33.82 24.06 -37.97
CA GLY A 13 32.69 24.84 -38.53
C GLY A 13 32.59 24.97 -40.06
N GLY A 14 33.39 24.25 -40.85
CA GLY A 14 33.37 24.32 -42.31
C GLY A 14 32.12 23.71 -42.96
N ARG A 15 31.51 24.42 -43.92
CA ARG A 15 30.39 23.94 -44.76
C ARG A 15 30.81 22.74 -45.61
N VAL A 16 29.92 21.75 -45.75
CA VAL A 16 30.06 20.66 -46.75
C VAL A 16 29.94 21.29 -48.14
N VAL A 17 30.96 21.16 -48.98
CA VAL A 17 30.97 21.64 -50.38
C VAL A 17 31.21 20.45 -51.28
N GLY A 18 30.34 20.23 -52.28
CA GLY A 18 30.53 19.20 -53.31
C GLY A 18 30.14 17.76 -52.93
N GLY A 19 29.51 17.53 -51.77
CA GLY A 19 29.07 16.18 -51.35
C GLY A 19 30.16 15.31 -50.73
N GLU A 20 31.39 15.83 -50.59
CA GLU A 20 32.52 15.16 -49.94
C GLU A 20 32.72 15.65 -48.51
N VAL A 21 33.23 14.78 -47.63
CA VAL A 21 33.48 15.07 -46.21
C VAL A 21 34.85 14.50 -45.82
N ARG A 22 35.64 15.26 -45.04
CA ARG A 22 36.93 14.81 -44.51
C ARG A 22 36.74 14.14 -43.16
N VAL A 23 37.25 12.91 -43.02
CA VAL A 23 37.24 12.14 -41.77
C VAL A 23 38.52 12.41 -40.99
N TYR A 24 38.40 12.83 -39.73
CA TYR A 24 39.56 13.14 -38.87
C TYR A 24 39.86 12.04 -37.84
N ARG A 25 38.94 11.09 -37.66
CA ARG A 25 39.09 9.96 -36.74
C ARG A 25 38.59 8.69 -37.43
N SER A 26 39.40 7.64 -37.43
CA SER A 26 39.01 6.32 -37.95
C SER A 26 37.92 5.68 -37.09
N VAL A 27 37.02 4.93 -37.70
CA VAL A 27 36.01 4.09 -37.01
C VAL A 27 36.24 2.63 -37.35
N ALA A 28 35.97 1.73 -36.39
CA ALA A 28 36.02 0.30 -36.61
C ALA A 28 34.81 -0.17 -37.45
N PRO A 29 34.92 -1.28 -38.20
CA PRO A 29 33.80 -1.85 -38.95
C PRO A 29 32.57 -2.08 -38.05
N GLY A 30 31.43 -1.50 -38.43
CA GLY A 30 30.17 -1.61 -37.67
C GLY A 30 30.08 -0.69 -36.45
N GLN A 31 31.10 0.13 -36.18
CA GLN A 31 31.01 1.17 -35.16
C GLN A 31 29.88 2.13 -35.51
N HIS A 32 29.04 2.46 -34.51
CA HIS A 32 27.84 3.31 -34.65
C HIS A 32 26.71 2.75 -35.53
N VAL A 33 26.82 1.51 -36.03
CA VAL A 33 25.73 0.82 -36.71
C VAL A 33 24.90 0.05 -35.68
N ARG A 34 23.58 0.28 -35.67
CA ARG A 34 22.62 -0.57 -34.96
C ARG A 34 22.02 -1.56 -35.95
N ARG A 35 22.23 -2.85 -35.76
CA ARG A 35 21.66 -3.90 -36.60
C ARG A 35 20.23 -4.23 -36.16
N ARG A 36 19.51 -4.87 -37.06
CA ARG A 36 18.16 -5.36 -36.79
C ARG A 36 18.21 -6.38 -35.65
N GLY A 37 17.42 -6.14 -34.60
CA GLY A 37 17.33 -7.04 -33.45
C GLY A 37 18.46 -6.91 -32.42
N ASP A 38 19.28 -5.86 -32.48
CA ASP A 38 20.37 -5.61 -31.52
C ASP A 38 19.89 -5.48 -30.07
N ASP A 39 18.67 -4.95 -29.87
CA ASP A 39 18.05 -4.81 -28.54
C ASP A 39 17.19 -6.05 -28.23
N ILE A 40 16.15 -6.27 -29.04
CA ILE A 40 15.26 -7.43 -28.91
C ILE A 40 15.07 -8.09 -30.28
N PRO A 41 15.49 -9.36 -30.45
CA PRO A 41 15.23 -10.13 -31.66
C PRO A 41 13.73 -10.39 -31.88
N ALA A 42 13.34 -10.52 -33.15
CA ALA A 42 11.98 -10.94 -33.48
C ALA A 42 11.67 -12.33 -32.87
N GLY A 43 10.51 -12.45 -32.22
CA GLY A 43 10.10 -13.69 -31.55
C GLY A 43 10.60 -13.86 -30.11
N ALA A 44 11.49 -12.99 -29.62
CA ALA A 44 11.90 -13.01 -28.23
C ALA A 44 10.78 -12.49 -27.30
N LEU A 45 10.73 -13.02 -26.08
CA LEU A 45 9.80 -12.56 -25.04
C LEU A 45 10.24 -11.19 -24.52
N ALA A 46 9.50 -10.14 -24.85
CA ALA A 46 9.80 -8.77 -24.39
C ALA A 46 9.42 -8.55 -22.91
N LEU A 47 8.23 -9.02 -22.50
CA LEU A 47 7.73 -8.93 -21.12
C LEU A 47 6.94 -10.19 -20.77
N ALA A 48 7.19 -10.76 -19.60
CA ALA A 48 6.45 -11.91 -19.10
C ALA A 48 5.07 -11.50 -18.54
N ALA A 49 4.10 -12.42 -18.58
CA ALA A 49 2.82 -12.24 -17.91
C ALA A 49 3.02 -12.04 -16.40
N GLY A 50 2.25 -11.13 -15.80
CA GLY A 50 2.42 -10.73 -14.39
C GLY A 50 3.44 -9.60 -14.16
N THR A 51 4.13 -9.15 -15.21
CA THR A 51 5.01 -7.98 -15.10
C THR A 51 4.19 -6.70 -14.90
N LEU A 52 4.49 -5.95 -13.84
CA LEU A 52 3.89 -4.63 -13.60
C LEU A 52 4.28 -3.66 -14.72
N LEU A 53 3.33 -2.93 -15.29
CA LEU A 53 3.63 -1.95 -16.34
C LEU A 53 4.08 -0.61 -15.73
N THR A 54 5.40 -0.39 -15.73
CA THR A 54 6.03 0.89 -15.36
C THR A 54 6.24 1.77 -16.59
N PRO A 55 6.55 3.07 -16.45
CA PRO A 55 6.73 3.94 -17.61
C PRO A 55 7.73 3.43 -18.67
N PRO A 56 8.92 2.89 -18.30
CA PRO A 56 9.83 2.29 -19.29
C PRO A 56 9.24 1.06 -19.99
N ARG A 57 8.46 0.24 -19.29
CA ARG A 57 7.84 -0.97 -19.86
C ARG A 57 6.71 -0.60 -20.84
N ILE A 58 5.98 0.47 -20.58
CA ILE A 58 5.04 1.05 -21.54
C ILE A 58 5.79 1.56 -22.78
N GLY A 59 6.91 2.26 -22.58
CA GLY A 59 7.78 2.72 -23.68
C GLY A 59 8.28 1.57 -24.55
N LEU A 60 8.71 0.46 -23.92
CA LEU A 60 9.08 -0.75 -24.63
C LEU A 60 7.95 -1.30 -25.49
N LEU A 61 6.74 -1.47 -24.92
CA LEU A 61 5.57 -1.96 -25.66
C LEU A 61 5.24 -1.07 -26.88
N ALA A 62 5.31 0.25 -26.72
CA ALA A 62 5.12 1.19 -27.82
C ALA A 62 6.22 1.06 -28.88
N ALA A 63 7.49 0.94 -28.47
CA ALA A 63 8.64 0.82 -29.37
C ALA A 63 8.59 -0.45 -30.25
N ILE A 64 8.02 -1.55 -29.73
CA ILE A 64 7.77 -2.78 -30.51
C ILE A 64 6.43 -2.78 -31.26
N GLY A 65 5.75 -1.63 -31.35
CA GLY A 65 4.53 -1.44 -32.13
C GLY A 65 3.26 -2.02 -31.52
N ARG A 66 3.21 -2.26 -30.20
CA ARG A 66 2.00 -2.75 -29.53
C ARG A 66 1.10 -1.59 -29.12
N ALA A 67 -0.02 -1.43 -29.84
CA ALA A 67 -1.05 -0.44 -29.52
C ALA A 67 -1.87 -0.80 -28.26
N SER A 68 -2.03 -2.09 -27.97
CA SER A 68 -2.74 -2.58 -26.79
C SER A 68 -2.15 -3.90 -26.28
N VAL A 69 -2.37 -4.14 -24.98
CA VAL A 69 -1.97 -5.36 -24.27
C VAL A 69 -3.09 -5.79 -23.33
N SER A 70 -3.21 -7.11 -23.13
CA SER A 70 -4.13 -7.65 -22.12
C SER A 70 -3.54 -7.48 -20.73
N VAL A 71 -4.32 -6.94 -19.80
CA VAL A 71 -3.92 -6.73 -18.40
C VAL A 71 -4.98 -7.31 -17.47
N ARG A 72 -4.61 -7.60 -16.22
CA ARG A 72 -5.60 -7.93 -15.20
C ARG A 72 -6.35 -6.65 -14.81
N PRO A 73 -7.68 -6.73 -14.63
CA PRO A 73 -8.44 -5.60 -14.10
C PRO A 73 -8.04 -5.31 -12.66
N ARG A 74 -8.29 -4.07 -12.21
CA ARG A 74 -8.14 -3.72 -10.80
C ARG A 74 -9.23 -4.43 -9.99
N PRO A 75 -8.91 -5.13 -8.89
CA PRO A 75 -9.93 -5.77 -8.07
C PRO A 75 -10.88 -4.73 -7.47
N ARG A 76 -12.18 -4.98 -7.56
CA ARG A 76 -13.25 -4.15 -7.00
C ARG A 76 -13.35 -4.40 -5.50
N VAL A 77 -13.34 -3.35 -4.68
CA VAL A 77 -13.34 -3.48 -3.22
C VAL A 77 -14.53 -2.78 -2.62
N ALA A 78 -15.44 -3.52 -1.98
CA ALA A 78 -16.52 -2.94 -1.19
C ALA A 78 -15.99 -2.56 0.19
N VAL A 79 -16.15 -1.30 0.58
CA VAL A 79 -15.82 -0.82 1.94
C VAL A 79 -17.11 -0.45 2.66
N ILE A 80 -17.39 -1.12 3.77
CA ILE A 80 -18.64 -1.00 4.54
C ILE A 80 -18.30 -0.62 5.98
N SER A 81 -18.70 0.58 6.39
CA SER A 81 -18.62 1.01 7.78
C SER A 81 -19.92 0.67 8.51
N THR A 82 -19.82 0.17 9.75
CA THR A 82 -20.97 -0.11 10.62
C THR A 82 -20.87 0.71 11.90
N GLY A 83 -21.96 1.35 12.30
CA GLY A 83 -22.03 2.09 13.56
C GLY A 83 -23.14 3.14 13.54
N SER A 84 -24.05 3.05 14.50
CA SER A 84 -25.17 4.00 14.64
C SER A 84 -24.70 5.43 14.94
N GLU A 85 -23.48 5.57 15.48
CA GLU A 85 -22.82 6.84 15.75
C GLU A 85 -22.33 7.53 14.47
N LEU A 86 -22.15 6.82 13.37
CA LEU A 86 -21.45 7.31 12.20
C LEU A 86 -22.26 8.34 11.41
N VAL A 87 -21.63 9.45 11.04
CA VAL A 87 -22.14 10.45 10.08
C VAL A 87 -21.14 10.68 8.97
N GLN A 88 -21.61 11.11 7.79
CA GLN A 88 -20.72 11.46 6.69
C GLN A 88 -19.97 12.77 6.98
N PRO A 89 -18.67 12.88 6.65
CA PRO A 89 -17.93 14.14 6.65
C PRO A 89 -18.67 15.25 5.89
N GLY A 90 -18.60 16.48 6.40
CA GLY A 90 -19.35 17.63 5.87
C GLY A 90 -20.78 17.76 6.42
N ARG A 91 -21.28 16.77 7.18
CA ARG A 91 -22.49 16.92 7.98
C ARG A 91 -22.14 17.33 9.43
N PRO A 92 -22.97 18.15 10.10
CA PRO A 92 -22.78 18.47 11.50
C PRO A 92 -22.94 17.21 12.37
N THR A 93 -22.12 17.11 13.42
CA THR A 93 -22.21 16.04 14.41
C THR A 93 -23.19 16.42 15.50
N GLY A 94 -24.15 15.54 15.80
CA GLY A 94 -24.98 15.63 17.00
C GLY A 94 -24.34 14.93 18.21
N PRO A 95 -24.97 14.98 19.38
CA PRO A 95 -24.52 14.26 20.57
C PRO A 95 -24.32 12.76 20.29
N GLY A 96 -23.16 12.22 20.68
CA GLY A 96 -22.81 10.81 20.48
C GLY A 96 -22.56 10.40 19.03
N ARG A 97 -22.47 11.34 18.08
CA ARG A 97 -22.17 11.07 16.67
C ARG A 97 -20.73 11.44 16.34
N ILE A 98 -20.10 10.64 15.48
CA ILE A 98 -18.74 10.87 14.97
C ILE A 98 -18.71 10.69 13.46
N HIS A 99 -17.74 11.32 12.79
CA HIS A 99 -17.57 11.15 11.35
C HIS A 99 -17.00 9.77 11.00
N ASP A 100 -17.54 9.16 9.94
CA ASP A 100 -16.97 7.98 9.30
C ASP A 100 -15.60 8.32 8.71
N SER A 101 -14.53 8.03 9.46
CA SER A 101 -13.15 8.21 9.03
C SER A 101 -12.56 6.93 8.41
N ASN A 102 -12.90 5.76 8.96
CA ASN A 102 -12.38 4.48 8.46
C ASN A 102 -12.84 4.20 7.03
N GLY A 103 -14.11 4.43 6.69
CA GLY A 103 -14.62 4.18 5.35
C GLY A 103 -13.83 4.95 4.28
N PHE A 104 -13.43 6.18 4.58
CA PHE A 104 -12.58 6.99 3.70
C PHE A 104 -11.13 6.52 3.68
N ALA A 105 -10.54 6.28 4.86
CA ALA A 105 -9.15 5.84 4.98
C ALA A 105 -8.90 4.48 4.29
N LEU A 106 -9.78 3.51 4.50
CA LEU A 106 -9.69 2.18 3.90
C LEU A 106 -9.94 2.21 2.40
N ALA A 107 -10.88 3.04 1.92
CA ALA A 107 -11.06 3.24 0.49
C ALA A 107 -9.82 3.89 -0.15
N ALA A 108 -9.22 4.89 0.48
CA ALA A 108 -7.97 5.47 -0.01
C ALA A 108 -6.84 4.44 -0.05
N ALA A 109 -6.66 3.65 1.01
CA ALA A 109 -5.65 2.60 1.11
C ALA A 109 -5.87 1.48 0.08
N ALA A 110 -7.12 1.11 -0.21
CA ALA A 110 -7.45 0.15 -1.28
C ALA A 110 -7.10 0.67 -2.67
N ARG A 111 -7.33 1.97 -2.95
CA ARG A 111 -6.91 2.59 -4.21
C ARG A 111 -5.39 2.61 -4.33
N ASP A 112 -4.69 2.98 -3.25
CA ASP A 112 -3.23 2.98 -3.17
C ASP A 112 -2.65 1.57 -3.44
N ALA A 113 -3.26 0.54 -2.87
CA ALA A 113 -2.88 -0.86 -3.11
C ALA A 113 -3.24 -1.40 -4.52
N GLY A 114 -3.80 -0.55 -5.41
CA GLY A 114 -4.10 -0.88 -6.80
C GLY A 114 -5.52 -1.40 -7.05
N GLY A 115 -6.40 -1.36 -6.05
CA GLY A 115 -7.81 -1.73 -6.17
C GLY A 115 -8.70 -0.62 -6.73
N GLN A 116 -9.96 -0.98 -6.99
CA GLN A 116 -11.04 -0.06 -7.35
C GLN A 116 -12.08 -0.06 -6.21
N PRO A 117 -11.91 0.79 -5.19
CA PRO A 117 -12.83 0.81 -4.05
C PRO A 117 -14.14 1.52 -4.39
N TYR A 118 -15.21 1.05 -3.79
CA TYR A 118 -16.45 1.80 -3.62
C TYR A 118 -16.90 1.67 -2.17
N ARG A 119 -17.44 2.76 -1.63
CA ARG A 119 -18.00 2.78 -0.28
C ARG A 119 -19.49 2.49 -0.36
N VAL A 120 -19.95 1.61 0.50
CA VAL A 120 -21.37 1.48 0.80
C VAL A 120 -21.72 2.52 1.86
N ALA A 121 -22.95 3.03 1.84
CA ALA A 121 -23.43 3.90 2.91
C ALA A 121 -23.24 3.21 4.27
N ALA A 122 -22.90 3.99 5.30
CA ALA A 122 -22.73 3.44 6.63
C ALA A 122 -24.03 2.75 7.06
N VAL A 123 -23.92 1.50 7.50
CA VAL A 123 -25.05 0.69 7.95
C VAL A 123 -25.23 0.93 9.44
N VAL A 124 -26.48 1.11 9.87
CA VAL A 124 -26.82 1.25 11.29
C VAL A 124 -26.52 -0.08 11.99
N ASP A 125 -26.46 -0.10 13.33
CA ASP A 125 -26.20 -1.33 14.09
C ASP A 125 -27.39 -2.31 14.09
N ASP A 126 -27.91 -2.64 12.92
CA ASP A 126 -28.94 -3.64 12.66
C ASP A 126 -28.34 -4.82 11.87
N PRO A 127 -28.25 -6.02 12.47
CA PRO A 127 -27.75 -7.20 11.78
C PRO A 127 -28.53 -7.55 10.51
N ALA A 128 -29.84 -7.33 10.46
CA ALA A 128 -30.66 -7.63 9.29
C ALA A 128 -30.36 -6.68 8.12
N GLU A 129 -30.20 -5.39 8.40
CA GLU A 129 -29.80 -4.39 7.41
C GLU A 129 -28.40 -4.71 6.86
N LEU A 130 -27.45 -5.05 7.74
CA LEU A 130 -26.10 -5.44 7.32
C LEU A 130 -26.10 -6.73 6.50
N ARG A 131 -26.92 -7.74 6.85
CA ARG A 131 -27.07 -8.97 6.05
C ARG A 131 -27.57 -8.68 4.65
N ALA A 132 -28.58 -7.83 4.50
CA ALA A 132 -29.11 -7.44 3.20
C ALA A 132 -28.00 -6.79 2.35
N VAL A 133 -27.27 -5.83 2.92
CA VAL A 133 -26.14 -5.17 2.25
C VAL A 133 -25.06 -6.16 1.83
N LEU A 134 -24.66 -7.07 2.71
CA LEU A 134 -23.59 -8.05 2.46
C LEU A 134 -23.97 -9.05 1.36
N THR A 135 -25.23 -9.46 1.30
CA THR A 135 -25.75 -10.44 0.32
C THR A 135 -25.62 -9.94 -1.11
N GLU A 136 -25.68 -8.62 -1.33
CA GLU A 136 -25.57 -8.01 -2.67
C GLU A 136 -24.13 -7.84 -3.16
N GLN A 137 -23.13 -7.93 -2.29
CA GLN A 137 -21.76 -7.58 -2.65
C GLN A 137 -21.02 -8.60 -3.53
N PRO A 138 -21.22 -9.93 -3.42
CA PRO A 138 -20.47 -10.89 -4.22
C PRO A 138 -20.55 -10.71 -5.74
N GLY A 139 -21.67 -10.19 -6.25
CA GLY A 139 -21.80 -9.87 -7.69
C GLY A 139 -21.11 -8.58 -8.12
N ARG A 140 -20.66 -7.76 -7.17
CA ARG A 140 -20.20 -6.36 -7.39
C ARG A 140 -18.74 -6.13 -6.99
N ALA A 141 -18.23 -6.93 -6.05
CA ALA A 141 -16.88 -6.82 -5.51
C ALA A 141 -16.08 -8.10 -5.75
N ASP A 142 -14.76 -7.94 -5.76
CA ASP A 142 -13.79 -9.04 -5.73
C ASP A 142 -13.21 -9.20 -4.31
N LEU A 143 -13.46 -8.22 -3.42
CA LEU A 143 -13.08 -8.22 -2.00
C LEU A 143 -14.06 -7.36 -1.20
N ILE A 144 -14.51 -7.84 -0.05
CA ILE A 144 -15.38 -7.11 0.88
C ILE A 144 -14.59 -6.79 2.15
N VAL A 145 -14.66 -5.53 2.58
CA VAL A 145 -14.03 -5.06 3.81
C VAL A 145 -15.09 -4.39 4.67
N THR A 146 -15.30 -4.90 5.88
CA THR A 146 -16.12 -4.22 6.89
C THR A 146 -15.23 -3.56 7.94
N THR A 147 -15.70 -2.48 8.56
CA THR A 147 -15.03 -1.83 9.68
C THR A 147 -16.07 -1.32 10.68
N GLY A 148 -15.81 -1.57 11.97
CA GLY A 148 -16.81 -1.37 13.01
C GLY A 148 -17.45 -2.68 13.41
N GLY A 149 -18.08 -2.68 14.58
CA GLY A 149 -18.98 -3.76 14.98
C GLY A 149 -18.40 -5.18 15.01
N VAL A 150 -17.09 -5.39 15.28
CA VAL A 150 -16.39 -6.71 15.42
C VAL A 150 -15.79 -6.96 16.83
N SER A 151 -16.27 -6.23 17.84
CA SER A 151 -15.67 -6.21 19.18
C SER A 151 -16.33 -7.20 20.15
N VAL A 152 -15.74 -7.37 21.34
CA VAL A 152 -16.14 -8.35 22.37
C VAL A 152 -17.42 -8.00 23.15
N GLY A 153 -18.31 -7.18 22.59
CA GLY A 153 -19.57 -6.76 23.22
C GLY A 153 -20.78 -7.57 22.79
N ALA A 154 -21.87 -7.49 23.55
CA ALA A 154 -23.17 -8.12 23.26
C ALA A 154 -23.88 -7.57 21.99
N TYR A 155 -23.25 -6.64 21.27
CA TYR A 155 -23.78 -5.92 20.11
C TYR A 155 -22.80 -5.95 18.93
N ASP A 156 -22.07 -7.06 18.74
CA ASP A 156 -21.20 -7.27 17.56
C ASP A 156 -22.08 -7.53 16.33
N VAL A 157 -22.52 -6.45 15.69
CA VAL A 157 -23.46 -6.48 14.55
C VAL A 157 -22.89 -7.24 13.37
N VAL A 158 -21.57 -7.12 13.12
CA VAL A 158 -20.92 -7.83 12.01
C VAL A 158 -20.92 -9.33 12.27
N LYS A 159 -20.55 -9.76 13.48
CA LYS A 159 -20.62 -11.17 13.87
C LYS A 159 -22.05 -11.68 13.86
N ALA A 160 -23.02 -10.91 14.35
CA ALA A 160 -24.43 -11.29 14.34
C ALA A 160 -25.00 -11.38 12.91
N ALA A 161 -24.59 -10.51 11.99
CA ALA A 161 -24.99 -10.56 10.59
C ALA A 161 -24.35 -11.75 9.84
N LEU A 162 -23.14 -12.14 10.22
CA LEU A 162 -22.36 -13.18 9.55
C LEU A 162 -22.44 -14.56 10.23
N SER A 163 -23.19 -14.67 11.33
CA SER A 163 -23.38 -15.92 12.06
C SER A 163 -24.85 -16.33 12.09
N GLY A 164 -25.10 -17.64 12.14
CA GLY A 164 -26.44 -18.20 12.27
C GLY A 164 -27.11 -18.56 10.94
N PRO A 165 -28.36 -19.06 10.99
CA PRO A 165 -29.04 -19.64 9.83
C PRO A 165 -29.45 -18.63 8.76
N GLU A 166 -29.57 -17.35 9.12
CA GLU A 166 -29.91 -16.26 8.20
C GLU A 166 -28.67 -15.60 7.57
N ALA A 167 -27.46 -16.00 7.98
CA ALA A 167 -26.24 -15.42 7.45
C ALA A 167 -26.16 -15.60 5.92
N PRO A 168 -25.56 -14.64 5.19
CA PRO A 168 -25.32 -14.81 3.76
C PRO A 168 -24.55 -16.11 3.49
N ALA A 169 -24.85 -16.76 2.37
CA ALA A 169 -24.18 -18.01 2.01
C ALA A 169 -22.66 -17.85 2.06
N GLY A 170 -21.95 -18.81 2.66
CA GLY A 170 -20.52 -18.71 2.92
C GLY A 170 -20.17 -19.02 4.37
N SER A 171 -18.97 -18.62 4.78
CA SER A 171 -18.45 -18.84 6.13
C SER A 171 -17.48 -17.74 6.51
N VAL A 172 -17.68 -17.12 7.68
CA VAL A 172 -16.77 -16.13 8.26
C VAL A 172 -16.43 -16.55 9.68
N GLU A 173 -15.14 -16.59 9.99
CA GLU A 173 -14.62 -16.88 11.30
C GLU A 173 -14.12 -15.60 11.97
N PHE A 174 -14.28 -15.52 13.29
CA PHE A 174 -13.84 -14.37 14.08
C PHE A 174 -12.78 -14.80 15.08
N HIS A 175 -11.62 -14.14 15.01
CA HIS A 175 -10.42 -14.49 15.73
C HIS A 175 -9.95 -13.34 16.61
N ARG A 176 -9.28 -13.68 17.71
CA ARG A 176 -8.55 -12.72 18.56
C ARG A 176 -7.06 -12.90 18.30
N LEU A 177 -6.47 -11.97 17.56
CA LEU A 177 -5.06 -12.00 17.20
C LEU A 177 -4.19 -11.46 18.34
N ALA A 178 -3.02 -12.06 18.49
CA ALA A 178 -1.96 -11.65 19.41
C ALA A 178 -1.20 -10.42 18.88
N MET A 179 -1.93 -9.34 18.63
CA MET A 179 -1.38 -8.09 18.11
C MET A 179 -1.97 -6.86 18.81
N GLN A 180 -1.24 -5.75 18.77
CA GLN A 180 -1.74 -4.44 19.16
C GLN A 180 -1.25 -3.36 18.19
N PRO A 181 -2.13 -2.49 17.68
CA PRO A 181 -3.59 -2.55 17.77
C PRO A 181 -4.16 -3.68 16.87
N GLY A 182 -5.49 -3.89 16.86
CA GLY A 182 -6.11 -4.84 15.92
C GLY A 182 -6.44 -6.24 16.45
N LYS A 183 -6.71 -6.38 17.76
CA LYS A 183 -7.00 -7.69 18.38
C LYS A 183 -8.15 -8.47 17.68
N PRO A 184 -9.39 -7.97 17.55
CA PRO A 184 -10.44 -8.74 16.89
C PRO A 184 -10.36 -8.61 15.36
N GLN A 185 -10.47 -9.73 14.65
CA GLN A 185 -10.57 -9.76 13.19
C GLN A 185 -11.61 -10.80 12.78
N GLY A 186 -12.31 -10.56 11.68
CA GLY A 186 -13.06 -11.60 10.98
C GLY A 186 -12.49 -11.86 9.59
N PHE A 187 -12.50 -13.12 9.16
CA PHE A 187 -12.08 -13.51 7.82
C PHE A 187 -12.94 -14.65 7.31
N GLY A 188 -13.28 -14.60 6.02
CA GLY A 188 -14.05 -15.65 5.39
C GLY A 188 -14.36 -15.39 3.94
N VAL A 189 -15.39 -16.07 3.44
CA VAL A 189 -15.87 -15.98 2.07
C VAL A 189 -17.38 -15.86 2.08
N LEU A 190 -17.92 -14.94 1.30
CA LEU A 190 -19.33 -14.89 0.94
C LEU A 190 -19.54 -15.49 -0.45
N VAL A 191 -20.69 -16.13 -0.63
CA VAL A 191 -21.11 -16.79 -1.87
C VAL A 191 -22.30 -16.05 -2.45
N GLY A 192 -22.15 -15.53 -3.66
CA GLY A 192 -23.21 -14.86 -4.40
C GLY A 192 -24.25 -15.83 -4.97
N ALA A 193 -25.38 -15.28 -5.43
CA ALA A 193 -26.45 -16.05 -6.02
C ALA A 193 -26.02 -16.82 -7.29
N ALA A 194 -25.02 -16.33 -8.02
CA ALA A 194 -24.46 -17.02 -9.18
C ALA A 194 -23.22 -17.87 -8.83
N GLY A 195 -22.94 -18.08 -7.54
CA GLY A 195 -21.82 -18.88 -7.06
C GLY A 195 -20.49 -18.14 -6.95
N GLU A 196 -20.48 -16.81 -7.08
CA GLU A 196 -19.28 -15.99 -6.90
C GLU A 196 -18.75 -16.13 -5.47
N ARG A 197 -17.47 -16.46 -5.31
CA ARG A 197 -16.84 -16.61 -4.00
C ARG A 197 -15.97 -15.39 -3.73
N VAL A 198 -16.43 -14.52 -2.83
CA VAL A 198 -15.78 -13.25 -2.56
C VAL A 198 -15.25 -13.22 -1.13
N PRO A 199 -13.92 -13.03 -0.94
CA PRO A 199 -13.34 -12.93 0.39
C PRO A 199 -13.90 -11.72 1.15
N LEU A 200 -14.08 -11.90 2.46
CA LEU A 200 -14.49 -10.85 3.39
C LEU A 200 -13.45 -10.72 4.50
N LEU A 201 -12.99 -9.49 4.76
CA LEU A 201 -12.20 -9.13 5.93
C LEU A 201 -13.00 -8.15 6.80
N ALA A 202 -13.23 -8.53 8.04
CA ALA A 202 -13.95 -7.72 9.01
C ALA A 202 -12.97 -7.12 10.01
N LEU A 203 -12.77 -5.80 9.90
CA LEU A 203 -11.75 -5.06 10.63
C LEU A 203 -12.34 -4.35 11.87
N PRO A 204 -11.51 -4.06 12.89
CA PRO A 204 -11.91 -3.24 14.03
C PRO A 204 -12.52 -1.89 13.64
N GLY A 205 -13.40 -1.33 14.49
CA GLY A 205 -13.95 0.02 14.32
C GLY A 205 -13.01 1.15 14.75
N ASN A 206 -12.01 0.83 15.58
CA ASN A 206 -11.04 1.82 16.01
C ASN A 206 -10.10 2.21 14.83
N PRO A 207 -9.90 3.50 14.52
CA PRO A 207 -9.23 3.91 13.28
C PRO A 207 -7.80 3.41 13.07
N VAL A 208 -6.94 3.50 14.10
CA VAL A 208 -5.56 3.00 13.98
C VAL A 208 -5.57 1.48 13.85
N SER A 209 -6.45 0.81 14.59
CA SER A 209 -6.62 -0.64 14.48
C SER A 209 -7.06 -1.06 13.08
N ALA A 210 -8.04 -0.38 12.49
CA ALA A 210 -8.53 -0.63 11.14
C ALA A 210 -7.43 -0.44 10.10
N HIS A 211 -6.67 0.65 10.18
CA HIS A 211 -5.58 0.92 9.24
C HIS A 211 -4.44 -0.09 9.34
N VAL A 212 -3.96 -0.40 10.55
CA VAL A 212 -2.92 -1.43 10.74
C VAL A 212 -3.41 -2.79 10.23
N SER A 213 -4.67 -3.14 10.49
CA SER A 213 -5.26 -4.40 10.00
C SER A 213 -5.39 -4.41 8.48
N PHE A 214 -5.68 -3.26 7.86
CA PHE A 214 -5.69 -3.12 6.41
C PHE A 214 -4.30 -3.42 5.82
N GLU A 215 -3.26 -2.76 6.34
CA GLU A 215 -1.89 -2.92 5.83
C GLU A 215 -1.38 -4.36 5.96
N LEU A 216 -1.74 -5.04 7.05
CA LEU A 216 -1.28 -6.41 7.33
C LEU A 216 -2.08 -7.50 6.62
N PHE A 217 -3.40 -7.30 6.41
CA PHE A 217 -4.28 -8.37 5.93
C PHE A 217 -5.01 -8.04 4.63
N VAL A 218 -5.55 -6.82 4.49
CA VAL A 218 -6.33 -6.43 3.30
C VAL A 218 -5.42 -6.12 2.12
N ARG A 219 -4.35 -5.34 2.31
CA ARG A 219 -3.38 -5.02 1.26
C ARG A 219 -2.80 -6.27 0.59
N PRO A 220 -2.26 -7.27 1.30
CA PRO A 220 -1.73 -8.47 0.65
C PRO A 220 -2.82 -9.29 -0.07
N ALA A 221 -4.03 -9.39 0.50
CA ALA A 221 -5.14 -10.06 -0.19
C ALA A 221 -5.51 -9.35 -1.50
N LEU A 222 -5.59 -8.02 -1.48
CA LEU A 222 -5.88 -7.21 -2.65
C LEU A 222 -4.80 -7.30 -3.72
N ARG A 223 -3.52 -7.28 -3.32
CA ARG A 223 -2.38 -7.44 -4.23
C ARG A 223 -2.32 -8.84 -4.83
N ALA A 224 -2.69 -9.87 -4.04
CA ALA A 224 -2.82 -11.24 -4.55
C ALA A 224 -3.94 -11.34 -5.60
N LEU A 225 -5.11 -10.74 -5.36
CA LEU A 225 -6.19 -10.66 -6.35
C LEU A 225 -5.78 -9.92 -7.63
N ALA A 226 -4.95 -8.87 -7.50
CA ALA A 226 -4.37 -8.17 -8.64
C ALA A 226 -3.25 -8.97 -9.35
N GLY A 227 -2.84 -10.13 -8.82
CA GLY A 227 -1.77 -10.96 -9.34
C GLY A 227 -0.40 -10.31 -9.25
N ARG A 228 -0.17 -9.52 -8.20
CA ARG A 228 1.12 -8.90 -7.87
C ARG A 228 2.04 -9.93 -7.18
N PRO A 229 3.33 -9.99 -7.51
CA PRO A 229 4.28 -10.90 -6.84
C PRO A 229 4.67 -10.41 -5.43
N ASP A 230 4.60 -9.10 -5.22
CA ASP A 230 5.03 -8.38 -4.04
C ASP A 230 3.80 -8.02 -3.18
N LEU A 231 3.43 -8.90 -2.25
CA LEU A 231 2.15 -8.79 -1.52
C LEU A 231 2.19 -7.84 -0.31
N HIS A 232 3.32 -7.81 0.39
CA HIS A 232 3.48 -7.05 1.62
C HIS A 232 4.26 -5.77 1.36
N ARG A 233 4.06 -4.76 2.21
CA ARG A 233 4.93 -3.59 2.26
C ARG A 233 6.38 -4.00 2.55
N PRO A 234 7.38 -3.25 2.03
CA PRO A 234 8.77 -3.49 2.39
C PRO A 234 9.00 -3.38 3.90
N ARG A 235 9.87 -4.25 4.41
CA ARG A 235 10.32 -4.25 5.81
C ARG A 235 11.82 -3.97 5.84
N VAL A 236 12.25 -3.05 6.70
CA VAL A 236 13.66 -2.67 6.83
C VAL A 236 14.06 -2.58 8.30
N GLY A 237 15.35 -2.72 8.59
CA GLY A 237 15.90 -2.43 9.92
C GLY A 237 16.10 -0.93 10.11
N ALA A 238 15.82 -0.43 11.31
CA ALA A 238 16.09 0.93 11.75
C ALA A 238 16.53 0.95 13.22
N VAL A 239 17.19 2.02 13.66
CA VAL A 239 17.55 2.22 15.07
C VAL A 239 16.47 3.06 15.76
N LEU A 240 15.97 2.61 16.90
CA LEU A 240 14.96 3.34 17.65
C LEU A 240 15.53 4.66 18.21
N ALA A 241 15.08 5.79 17.68
CA ALA A 241 15.31 7.11 18.23
C ALA A 241 14.15 7.48 19.16
N ALA A 242 14.30 7.20 20.46
CA ALA A 242 13.32 7.55 21.49
C ALA A 242 14.00 8.30 22.64
N ASP A 243 13.22 9.09 23.36
CA ASP A 243 13.64 9.81 24.57
C ASP A 243 13.52 8.95 25.85
N ARG A 244 12.81 7.83 25.76
CA ARG A 244 12.54 6.91 26.87
C ARG A 244 12.37 5.47 26.40
N ILE A 245 12.38 4.54 27.36
CA ILE A 245 12.01 3.14 27.14
C ILE A 245 10.53 3.08 26.72
N LEU A 246 10.25 2.35 25.65
CA LEU A 246 8.89 2.06 25.20
C LEU A 246 8.40 0.77 25.85
N THR A 247 7.14 0.75 26.28
CA THR A 247 6.51 -0.45 26.84
C THR A 247 5.58 -1.10 25.82
N SER A 248 5.62 -2.43 25.77
CA SER A 248 4.80 -3.27 24.90
C SER A 248 4.11 -4.35 25.74
N PRO A 249 2.85 -4.74 25.42
CA PRO A 249 2.18 -5.80 26.13
C PRO A 249 2.82 -7.16 25.86
N GLU A 250 2.97 -7.94 26.92
CA GLU A 250 3.44 -9.32 26.84
C GLU A 250 2.52 -10.18 25.94
N GLY A 251 3.13 -11.02 25.11
CA GLY A 251 2.45 -11.99 24.26
C GLY A 251 1.69 -11.36 23.10
N LYS A 252 1.98 -10.11 22.72
CA LYS A 252 1.37 -9.44 21.56
C LYS A 252 2.40 -8.71 20.73
N ARG A 253 2.34 -8.92 19.42
CA ARG A 253 3.12 -8.12 18.49
C ARG A 253 2.57 -6.72 18.44
N GLN A 254 3.38 -5.73 18.81
CA GLN A 254 2.96 -4.34 18.79
C GLN A 254 3.40 -3.67 17.50
N PHE A 255 2.46 -2.98 16.85
CA PHE A 255 2.70 -2.15 15.67
C PHE A 255 2.53 -0.69 16.09
N LEU A 256 3.62 -0.09 16.55
CA LEU A 256 3.66 1.33 16.89
C LEU A 256 3.76 2.15 15.61
N ARG A 257 3.17 3.34 15.56
CA ARG A 257 3.40 4.23 14.42
C ARG A 257 4.75 4.91 14.58
N GLY A 258 5.51 4.97 13.50
CA GLY A 258 6.82 5.59 13.45
C GLY A 258 6.94 6.62 12.33
N ARG A 259 7.95 7.46 12.47
CA ARG A 259 8.48 8.31 11.41
C ARG A 259 9.94 7.97 11.22
N LEU A 260 10.34 7.65 9.98
CA LEU A 260 11.75 7.52 9.64
C LEU A 260 12.44 8.89 9.79
N VAL A 261 13.64 8.86 10.34
CA VAL A 261 14.50 10.02 10.54
C VAL A 261 15.82 9.72 9.85
N ASP A 262 16.24 10.64 9.00
CA ASP A 262 17.55 10.58 8.37
C ASP A 262 18.54 11.33 9.28
N PRO A 263 19.52 10.65 9.91
CA PRO A 263 20.47 11.28 10.82
C PRO A 263 21.28 12.39 10.15
N GLY A 264 21.37 12.40 8.82
CA GLY A 264 22.09 13.42 8.05
C GLY A 264 21.25 14.61 7.59
N ARG A 265 19.91 14.55 7.67
CA ARG A 265 19.00 15.64 7.26
C ARG A 265 18.23 16.28 8.41
N ASP A 266 17.98 15.54 9.48
CA ASP A 266 17.06 15.97 10.56
C ASP A 266 17.80 16.52 11.80
N THR A 267 19.10 16.84 11.68
CA THR A 267 19.90 17.46 12.77
C THR A 267 19.61 18.93 13.02
N GLU A 268 18.76 19.58 12.23
CA GLU A 268 18.27 20.93 12.52
C GLU A 268 16.78 20.88 12.90
N GLY A 269 16.52 21.07 14.18
CA GLY A 269 15.21 20.93 14.79
C GLY A 269 14.13 21.80 14.14
N SER A 270 12.96 21.22 13.95
CA SER A 270 11.71 21.96 13.81
C SER A 270 10.54 21.16 14.39
N ASP A 271 10.52 21.01 15.72
CA ASP A 271 9.25 20.87 16.44
C ASP A 271 8.58 22.26 16.45
N GLY A 272 7.95 22.61 15.33
CA GLY A 272 7.06 23.76 15.18
C GLY A 272 5.77 23.33 14.47
N PRO A 273 4.61 23.98 14.71
CA PRO A 273 3.32 23.45 14.27
C PRO A 273 3.06 23.54 12.76
N ASP A 274 3.89 24.25 11.99
CA ASP A 274 3.62 24.58 10.60
C ASP A 274 4.70 24.01 9.66
N GLY A 275 4.48 22.79 9.18
CA GLY A 275 5.34 22.12 8.21
C GLY A 275 5.04 22.55 6.78
N SER A 276 5.84 23.47 6.23
CA SER A 276 5.89 23.70 4.78
C SER A 276 6.69 22.58 4.10
N HIS A 277 6.03 21.85 3.20
CA HIS A 277 6.65 20.74 2.48
C HIS A 277 7.50 21.25 1.31
N SER A 278 8.81 20.98 1.33
CA SER A 278 9.64 21.02 0.13
C SER A 278 9.87 19.59 -0.37
N SER A 279 9.32 19.30 -1.55
CA SER A 279 9.51 18.05 -2.28
C SER A 279 10.89 18.04 -2.94
N GLY A 280 11.79 17.16 -2.48
CA GLY A 280 13.14 17.02 -3.03
C GLY A 280 13.54 15.56 -3.26
N GLY A 281 13.36 15.12 -4.51
CA GLY A 281 14.14 14.13 -5.28
C GLY A 281 14.77 12.92 -4.58
N THR A 282 14.29 11.73 -4.96
CA THR A 282 14.82 10.41 -4.62
C THR A 282 16.11 10.07 -5.38
N GLY A 283 17.07 9.52 -4.66
CA GLY A 283 18.21 8.83 -5.25
C GLY A 283 19.02 8.09 -4.19
N VAL A 284 18.66 6.84 -3.88
CA VAL A 284 19.56 5.90 -3.20
C VAL A 284 19.35 4.50 -3.79
N GLY A 285 20.45 3.91 -4.24
CA GLY A 285 20.52 2.64 -4.95
C GLY A 285 20.24 1.42 -4.09
N SER A 286 20.06 0.29 -4.78
CA SER A 286 19.94 -1.05 -4.23
C SER A 286 21.23 -1.48 -3.55
N GLY A 287 21.21 -1.55 -2.22
CA GLY A 287 22.29 -2.07 -1.36
C GLY A 287 21.70 -2.47 0.00
N GLY A 288 22.14 -3.59 0.56
CA GLY A 288 21.50 -4.27 1.70
C GLY A 288 21.59 -3.56 3.06
N VAL A 289 20.80 -4.09 3.99
CA VAL A 289 20.80 -3.90 5.46
C VAL A 289 21.31 -2.55 5.99
N GLY A 290 20.38 -1.64 6.27
CA GLY A 290 20.25 -1.02 7.60
C GLY A 290 21.34 -0.09 8.13
N GLU A 291 22.33 0.34 7.37
CA GLU A 291 23.29 1.36 7.87
C GLU A 291 22.69 2.77 7.74
N GLY A 292 22.16 3.30 8.86
CA GLY A 292 21.89 4.72 9.03
C GLY A 292 20.42 5.16 9.13
N LEU A 293 19.44 4.27 9.05
CA LEU A 293 18.04 4.66 9.26
C LEU A 293 17.71 4.70 10.76
N ALA A 294 17.18 5.83 11.23
CA ALA A 294 16.60 5.95 12.56
C ALA A 294 15.07 6.03 12.46
N VAL A 295 14.36 5.66 13.53
CA VAL A 295 12.90 5.76 13.58
C VAL A 295 12.45 6.35 14.91
N ARG A 296 11.56 7.35 14.86
CA ARG A 296 10.93 7.95 16.05
C ARG A 296 9.47 7.49 16.16
N PRO A 297 8.99 7.05 17.32
CA PRO A 297 7.56 6.81 17.55
C PRO A 297 6.75 8.09 17.37
N VAL A 298 5.57 7.99 16.74
CA VAL A 298 4.67 9.12 16.55
C VAL A 298 3.39 8.91 17.37
N GLY A 299 3.17 9.81 18.33
CA GLY A 299 2.08 9.73 19.31
C GLY A 299 2.25 8.57 20.31
N GLY A 300 1.29 8.43 21.23
CA GLY A 300 1.30 7.32 22.21
C GLY A 300 0.72 6.01 21.66
N ALA A 301 0.84 4.90 22.40
CA ALA A 301 0.30 3.59 21.98
C ALA A 301 -1.24 3.53 21.83
N GLY A 302 -1.95 4.60 22.21
CA GLY A 302 -3.41 4.72 22.06
C GLY A 302 -3.86 4.57 20.60
N SER A 303 -4.85 3.71 20.37
CA SER A 303 -5.33 3.36 19.04
C SER A 303 -6.36 4.37 18.48
N HIS A 304 -6.82 5.34 19.27
CA HIS A 304 -7.74 6.40 18.83
C HIS A 304 -7.03 7.61 18.19
N LEU A 305 -5.69 7.62 18.13
CA LEU A 305 -4.89 8.79 17.74
C LEU A 305 -4.70 8.90 16.22
N VAL A 306 -5.75 9.31 15.50
CA VAL A 306 -5.74 9.46 14.03
C VAL A 306 -4.72 10.48 13.53
N ALA A 307 -4.52 11.59 14.25
CA ALA A 307 -3.53 12.60 13.87
C ALA A 307 -2.09 12.06 13.89
N ALA A 308 -1.78 11.17 14.84
CA ALA A 308 -0.48 10.52 14.90
C ALA A 308 -0.29 9.53 13.75
N LEU A 309 -1.35 8.83 13.36
CA LEU A 309 -1.32 7.96 12.18
C LEU A 309 -1.06 8.75 10.89
N ALA A 310 -1.69 9.91 10.72
CA ALA A 310 -1.50 10.75 9.54
C ALA A 310 -0.07 11.30 9.37
N ARG A 311 0.71 11.35 10.47
CA ARG A 311 2.12 11.79 10.47
C ARG A 311 3.11 10.62 10.36
N ALA A 312 2.62 9.39 10.39
CA ALA A 312 3.43 8.20 10.34
C ALA A 312 3.76 7.82 8.89
N ASP A 313 5.01 7.43 8.65
CA ASP A 313 5.46 6.86 7.37
C ASP A 313 5.83 5.38 7.49
N CYS A 314 5.82 4.83 8.72
CA CYS A 314 6.10 3.43 8.98
C CYS A 314 5.37 2.89 10.22
N LEU A 315 5.36 1.57 10.36
CA LEU A 315 4.99 0.87 11.59
C LEU A 315 6.24 0.23 12.20
N ILE A 316 6.59 0.61 13.42
CA ILE A 316 7.64 -0.05 14.23
C ILE A 316 7.05 -1.35 14.78
N VAL A 317 7.74 -2.46 14.50
CA VAL A 317 7.33 -3.80 14.93
C VAL A 317 8.07 -4.18 16.20
N VAL A 318 7.32 -4.39 17.29
CA VAL A 318 7.81 -4.96 18.54
C VAL A 318 7.34 -6.41 18.62
N PRO A 319 8.25 -7.40 18.67
CA PRO A 319 7.91 -8.83 18.75
C PRO A 319 7.08 -9.20 19.98
N GLU A 320 6.37 -10.33 19.94
CA GLU A 320 5.47 -10.78 21.01
C GLU A 320 6.17 -10.99 22.38
N GLU A 321 7.44 -11.36 22.33
CA GLU A 321 8.31 -11.67 23.47
C GLU A 321 8.97 -10.41 24.08
N VAL A 322 8.86 -9.26 23.42
CA VAL A 322 9.49 -8.02 23.86
C VAL A 322 8.48 -7.13 24.58
N THR A 323 8.73 -6.86 25.85
CA THR A 323 7.89 -6.00 26.71
C THR A 323 8.45 -4.59 26.88
N GLU A 324 9.75 -4.39 26.63
CA GLU A 324 10.42 -3.10 26.71
C GLU A 324 11.41 -2.93 25.54
N VAL A 325 11.45 -1.72 24.97
CA VAL A 325 12.40 -1.37 23.90
C VAL A 325 13.15 -0.10 24.30
N ALA A 326 14.46 -0.20 24.48
CA ALA A 326 15.30 0.92 24.87
C ALA A 326 15.67 1.80 23.66
N PRO A 327 15.92 3.11 23.85
CA PRO A 327 16.52 3.94 22.82
C PRO A 327 17.83 3.31 22.28
N GLY A 328 18.05 3.40 20.97
CA GLY A 328 19.19 2.80 20.30
C GLY A 328 19.04 1.31 19.94
N THR A 329 17.96 0.66 20.38
CA THR A 329 17.68 -0.74 20.00
C THR A 329 17.36 -0.83 18.50
N PRO A 330 17.98 -1.78 17.77
CA PRO A 330 17.56 -2.11 16.41
C PRO A 330 16.13 -2.65 16.40
N VAL A 331 15.29 -2.08 15.55
CA VAL A 331 13.89 -2.47 15.36
C VAL A 331 13.63 -2.70 13.89
N GLU A 332 12.63 -3.52 13.59
CA GLU A 332 12.12 -3.65 12.23
C GLU A 332 10.97 -2.67 12.02
N VAL A 333 10.90 -2.08 10.83
CA VAL A 333 9.82 -1.17 10.43
C VAL A 333 9.18 -1.62 9.12
N VAL A 334 7.85 -1.51 9.06
CA VAL A 334 7.04 -1.69 7.84
C VAL A 334 6.85 -0.31 7.21
N LEU A 335 7.28 -0.11 5.96
CA LEU A 335 7.16 1.18 5.28
C LEU A 335 5.73 1.40 4.75
N LEU A 336 5.11 2.54 5.04
CA LEU A 336 3.73 2.88 4.64
C LEU A 336 3.67 3.77 3.39
N ASP A 337 4.71 4.55 3.13
CA ASP A 337 4.80 5.51 2.02
C ASP A 337 5.43 4.93 0.75
N ARG A 338 5.97 3.70 0.81
CA ARG A 338 6.66 3.05 -0.32
C ARG A 338 5.97 1.77 -0.73
N ASP A 339 5.65 1.68 -2.02
CA ASP A 339 5.33 0.41 -2.64
C ASP A 339 6.64 -0.34 -2.98
N PRO A 340 6.65 -1.68 -2.90
CA PRO A 340 7.78 -2.50 -3.38
C PRO A 340 8.06 -2.31 -4.89
#